data_AF-A0AAX7TZ89-F1
#
_entry.id   AF-A0AAX7TZ89-F1
#
_cell.length_a   1.000
_cell.length_b   1.000
_cell.length_c   1.000
_cell.angle_alpha   90.00
_cell.angle_beta   90.00
_cell.angle_gamma   90.00
#
_symmetry.space_group_name_H-M   'P 1'
#
loop_
_entity.id
_entity.type
_entity.pdbx_description
1 polymer ?
#
loop_
_entity_poly.entity_id
_entity_poly.type
_entity_poly.pdbx_seq_one_letter_code
_entity_poly.pdbx_strand_id
1 'polypeptide(L)'
;MFGHERSITQIKYNREGDLLFSVAKDTVTNVWYSVNGERLGTYNGHTGAVWCVDCDWDTKNVLTGSADNSCRLWDCETGKQLALLNTNSAVRTCGFDFSGNIIMFSTDKQMGYQCFLNFFDLRDPQQIGDNQPYLTVPCSDHKITSAVWGPLGEFVIAGHENGEINQFSAKSGEILKKAKEHTKQINDIQTSVDLTMFISASKDNTAKLFDSTSLDHIKTFKTERPVNSAAISPIMDHVREAPHSGDCVSYTLMWDIPLPFSLLSSVIC
;
A
#
# COMPACT_ATOMS: atom_id res chain seq x y z
N MET A 1 13.30 0.74 16.95
CA MET A 1 12.89 2.10 16.56
C MET A 1 11.86 2.59 17.55
N PHE A 2 12.16 3.63 18.34
CA PHE A 2 11.16 4.28 19.20
C PHE A 2 10.91 5.67 18.63
N GLY A 3 9.69 5.92 18.16
CA GLY A 3 9.34 7.18 17.49
C GLY A 3 7.86 7.36 17.22
N HIS A 4 7.07 6.29 17.30
CA HIS A 4 5.61 6.34 17.28
C HIS A 4 5.07 6.12 18.69
N GLU A 5 4.05 6.89 19.07
CA GLU A 5 3.35 6.77 20.35
C GLU A 5 2.12 5.85 20.24
N ARG A 6 1.66 5.60 19.00
CA ARG A 6 0.52 4.74 18.71
C ARG A 6 0.89 3.60 17.78
N SER A 7 -0.07 2.68 17.61
CA SER A 7 0.06 1.53 16.72
C SER A 7 0.39 1.96 15.29
N ILE A 8 1.42 1.33 14.74
CA ILE A 8 1.82 1.44 13.35
C ILE A 8 0.71 0.90 12.45
N THR A 9 0.44 1.62 11.38
CA THR A 9 -0.62 1.30 10.40
C THR A 9 -0.03 0.70 9.14
N GLN A 10 1.10 1.23 8.66
CA GLN A 10 1.82 0.71 7.50
C GLN A 10 3.32 0.99 7.61
N ILE A 11 4.11 0.11 6.99
CA ILE A 11 5.55 0.26 6.82
C ILE A 11 5.86 0.04 5.34
N LYS A 12 6.69 0.89 4.75
CA LYS A 12 7.17 0.75 3.37
C LYS A 12 8.66 1.04 3.28
N TYR A 13 9.38 0.19 2.57
CA TYR A 13 10.75 0.47 2.16
C TYR A 13 10.73 1.23 0.85
N ASN A 14 11.76 2.03 0.61
CA ASN A 14 12.04 2.49 -0.74
C ASN A 14 12.64 1.38 -1.59
N ARG A 15 12.71 1.60 -2.91
CA ARG A 15 13.22 0.60 -3.85
C ARG A 15 14.68 0.25 -3.62
N GLU A 16 15.50 1.24 -3.29
CA GLU A 16 16.93 1.07 -3.00
C GLU A 16 17.16 0.35 -1.66
N GLY A 17 16.13 0.28 -0.81
CA GLY A 17 16.16 -0.43 0.46
C GLY A 17 16.98 0.25 1.55
N ASP A 18 17.44 1.48 1.36
CA ASP A 18 18.20 2.28 2.32
C ASP A 18 17.28 3.12 3.25
N LEU A 19 16.07 3.44 2.80
CA LEU A 19 15.07 4.18 3.58
C LEU A 19 13.86 3.34 3.95
N LEU A 20 13.38 3.55 5.18
CA LEU A 20 12.19 2.95 5.74
C LEU A 20 11.22 4.03 6.17
N PHE A 21 10.02 3.99 5.60
CA PHE A 21 8.89 4.85 5.98
C PHE A 21 7.99 4.10 6.94
N SER A 22 7.68 4.72 8.07
CA SER A 22 6.73 4.20 9.03
C SER A 22 5.63 5.21 9.32
N VAL A 23 4.38 4.75 9.22
CA VAL A 23 3.19 5.52 9.57
C VAL A 23 2.40 4.82 10.65
N ALA A 24 1.73 5.61 11.48
CA ALA A 24 0.98 5.12 12.62
C ALA A 24 -0.33 5.89 12.78
N LYS A 25 -1.12 5.52 13.78
CA LYS A 25 -2.29 6.31 14.22
C LYS A 25 -1.93 7.66 14.86
N ASP A 26 -0.65 8.03 14.78
CA ASP A 26 -0.11 9.35 15.06
C ASP A 26 -0.36 10.28 13.87
N THR A 27 -0.10 11.56 14.07
CA THR A 27 -0.18 12.59 13.02
C THR A 27 1.12 12.75 12.23
N VAL A 28 2.15 11.98 12.61
CA VAL A 28 3.52 12.13 12.11
C VAL A 28 3.93 10.88 11.36
N THR A 29 4.51 11.08 10.19
CA THR A 29 5.20 10.03 9.44
C THR A 29 6.69 10.10 9.76
N ASN A 30 7.30 8.98 10.14
CA ASN A 30 8.72 8.92 10.43
C ASN A 30 9.47 8.26 9.26
N VAL A 31 10.69 8.73 9.02
CA VAL A 31 11.62 8.16 8.03
C VAL A 31 12.88 7.72 8.76
N TRP A 32 13.35 6.52 8.44
CA TRP A 32 14.49 5.89 9.07
C TRP A 32 15.45 5.39 8.01
N TYR A 33 16.74 5.36 8.33
CA TYR A 33 17.70 4.57 7.59
C TYR A 33 17.52 3.10 7.97
N SER A 34 17.32 2.25 6.97
CA SER A 34 17.13 0.80 7.18
C SER A 34 18.40 0.13 7.71
N VAL A 35 19.57 0.61 7.29
CA VAL A 35 20.87 -0.04 7.53
C VAL A 35 21.35 0.15 8.98
N ASN A 36 21.16 1.35 9.54
CA ASN A 36 21.64 1.68 10.89
C ASN A 36 20.51 1.93 11.91
N GLY A 37 19.25 2.03 11.45
CA GLY A 37 18.09 2.27 12.31
C GLY A 37 17.98 3.70 12.85
N GLU A 38 18.80 4.64 12.37
CA GLU A 38 18.73 6.05 12.76
C GLU A 38 17.53 6.73 12.09
N ARG A 39 16.91 7.67 12.81
CA ARG A 39 15.80 8.45 12.27
C ARG A 39 16.35 9.56 11.37
N LEU A 40 16.03 9.50 10.08
CA LEU A 40 16.37 10.55 9.12
C LEU A 40 15.55 11.82 9.40
N GLY A 41 14.25 11.67 9.61
CA GLY A 41 13.36 12.82 9.77
C GLY A 41 11.91 12.45 10.06
N THR A 42 11.08 13.49 10.13
CA THR A 42 9.65 13.39 10.41
C THR A 42 8.86 14.31 9.49
N TYR A 43 7.81 13.81 8.85
CA TYR A 43 6.88 14.63 8.07
C TYR A 43 5.73 15.11 8.97
N ASN A 44 5.75 16.40 9.27
CA ASN A 44 4.75 17.05 10.11
C ASN A 44 3.78 17.86 9.26
N GLY A 45 2.48 17.61 9.45
CA GLY A 45 1.44 18.44 8.86
C GLY A 45 0.06 17.82 8.89
N HIS A 46 -0.04 16.48 8.85
CA HIS A 46 -1.32 15.81 9.04
C HIS A 46 -1.93 16.16 10.40
N THR A 47 -3.26 16.25 10.43
CA THR A 47 -4.02 16.55 11.67
C THR A 47 -4.75 15.32 12.21
N GLY A 48 -4.69 14.21 11.48
CA GLY A 48 -5.31 12.93 11.81
C GLY A 48 -4.34 11.76 11.68
N ALA A 49 -4.85 10.56 11.94
CA ALA A 49 -4.09 9.32 11.83
C ALA A 49 -3.66 9.06 10.38
N VAL A 50 -2.37 8.81 10.17
CA VAL A 50 -1.85 8.43 8.86
C VAL A 50 -2.03 6.93 8.66
N TRP A 51 -2.76 6.54 7.63
CA TRP A 51 -3.09 5.12 7.39
C TRP A 51 -2.19 4.48 6.37
N CYS A 52 -1.77 5.23 5.37
CA CYS A 52 -0.94 4.71 4.32
C CYS A 52 0.18 5.67 3.92
N VAL A 53 1.27 5.08 3.47
CA VAL A 53 2.43 5.77 2.90
C VAL A 53 2.91 4.98 1.71
N ASP A 54 3.34 5.71 0.68
CA ASP A 54 4.08 5.13 -0.43
C ASP A 54 5.17 6.09 -0.89
N CYS A 55 6.22 5.56 -1.51
CA CYS A 55 7.32 6.34 -2.03
C CYS A 55 7.46 6.11 -3.54
N ASP A 56 7.86 7.17 -4.23
CA ASP A 56 8.18 7.10 -5.65
C ASP A 56 9.39 6.17 -5.90
N TRP A 57 9.48 5.63 -7.12
CA TRP A 57 10.55 4.75 -7.55
C TRP A 57 11.92 5.44 -7.52
N ASP A 58 11.94 6.74 -7.81
CA ASP A 58 13.13 7.60 -7.72
C ASP A 58 13.47 8.03 -6.27
N THR A 59 12.64 7.68 -5.28
CA THR A 59 12.75 8.13 -3.87
C THR A 59 12.73 9.67 -3.71
N LYS A 60 12.25 10.41 -4.71
CA LYS A 60 12.14 11.89 -4.62
C LYS A 60 10.88 12.34 -3.90
N ASN A 61 9.78 11.66 -4.16
CA ASN A 61 8.47 12.03 -3.64
C ASN A 61 7.93 10.95 -2.72
N VAL A 62 7.21 11.38 -1.69
CA VAL A 62 6.50 10.50 -0.76
C VAL A 62 5.04 10.93 -0.70
N LEU A 63 4.13 9.96 -0.75
CA LEU A 63 2.70 10.17 -0.70
C LEU A 63 2.17 9.58 0.60
N THR A 64 1.38 10.36 1.33
CA THR A 64 0.75 9.90 2.57
C THR A 64 -0.75 10.13 2.53
N GLY A 65 -1.51 9.10 2.93
CA GLY A 65 -2.96 9.16 3.06
C GLY A 65 -3.39 9.10 4.51
N SER A 66 -4.32 9.98 4.89
CA SER A 66 -4.71 10.15 6.28
C SER A 66 -6.23 10.14 6.48
N ALA A 67 -6.61 9.89 7.74
CA ALA A 67 -7.96 10.02 8.25
C ALA A 67 -8.43 11.48 8.39
N ASP A 68 -7.56 12.46 8.16
CA ASP A 68 -7.91 13.89 8.10
C ASP A 68 -8.54 14.32 6.78
N ASN A 69 -8.94 13.34 5.95
CA ASN A 69 -9.48 13.55 4.61
C ASN A 69 -8.52 14.35 3.71
N SER A 70 -7.22 14.09 3.83
CA SER A 70 -6.21 14.62 2.92
C SER A 70 -5.23 13.55 2.47
N CYS A 71 -4.77 13.70 1.24
CA CYS A 71 -3.59 13.05 0.70
C CYS A 71 -2.51 14.11 0.52
N ARG A 72 -1.29 13.86 1.03
CA ARG A 72 -0.20 14.83 0.98
C ARG A 72 0.98 14.26 0.22
N LEU A 73 1.52 15.10 -0.66
CA LEU A 73 2.76 14.83 -1.36
C LEU A 73 3.89 15.58 -0.66
N TRP A 74 4.97 14.87 -0.38
CA TRP A 74 6.14 15.37 0.32
C TRP A 74 7.37 15.19 -0.56
N ASP A 75 8.29 16.13 -0.45
CA ASP A 75 9.66 15.98 -0.91
C ASP A 75 10.42 15.12 0.09
N CYS A 76 11.01 14.03 -0.37
CA CYS A 76 11.73 13.10 0.48
C CYS A 76 13.00 13.71 1.08
N GLU A 77 13.74 14.51 0.29
CA GLU A 77 15.03 15.09 0.67
C GLU A 77 14.84 16.23 1.69
N THR A 78 13.86 17.10 1.45
CA THR A 78 13.65 18.28 2.31
C THR A 78 12.62 18.07 3.41
N GLY A 79 11.78 17.03 3.30
CA GLY A 79 10.65 16.77 4.18
C GLY A 79 9.57 17.85 4.16
N LYS A 80 9.57 18.70 3.13
CA LYS A 80 8.55 19.73 2.94
C LYS A 80 7.37 19.17 2.18
N GLN A 81 6.19 19.68 2.51
CA GLN A 81 4.98 19.36 1.76
C GLN A 81 4.99 20.09 0.41
N LEU A 82 4.89 19.32 -0.67
CA LEU A 82 4.81 19.82 -2.04
C LEU A 82 3.38 20.12 -2.47
N ALA A 83 2.44 19.24 -2.10
CA ALA A 83 1.04 19.37 -2.48
C ALA A 83 0.09 18.90 -1.37
N LEU A 84 -1.11 19.49 -1.34
CA LEU A 84 -2.23 19.07 -0.51
C LEU A 84 -3.41 18.70 -1.41
N LEU A 85 -3.82 17.44 -1.39
CA LEU A 85 -5.03 16.97 -2.06
C LEU A 85 -6.10 16.76 -1.00
N ASN A 86 -7.15 17.58 -1.04
CA ASN A 86 -8.25 17.50 -0.08
C ASN A 86 -9.29 16.51 -0.59
N THR A 87 -9.69 15.55 0.22
CA THR A 87 -10.72 14.58 -0.13
C THR A 87 -11.96 14.79 0.72
N ASN A 88 -13.10 14.30 0.26
CA ASN A 88 -14.34 14.35 1.05
C ASN A 88 -14.46 13.20 2.07
N SER A 89 -13.54 12.24 2.01
CA SER A 89 -13.51 11.05 2.87
C SER A 89 -12.05 10.65 3.12
N ALA A 90 -11.82 9.85 4.16
CA ALA A 90 -10.50 9.41 4.57
C ALA A 90 -9.81 8.60 3.46
N VAL A 91 -8.48 8.75 3.35
CA VAL A 91 -7.69 7.99 2.38
C VAL A 91 -7.29 6.65 2.99
N ARG A 92 -7.67 5.55 2.33
CA ARG A 92 -7.40 4.19 2.81
C ARG A 92 -6.08 3.63 2.31
N THR A 93 -5.78 3.89 1.05
CA THR A 93 -4.61 3.33 0.37
C THR A 93 -4.08 4.39 -0.58
N CYS A 94 -2.78 4.41 -0.78
CA CYS A 94 -2.14 5.27 -1.76
C CYS A 94 -1.02 4.48 -2.45
N GLY A 95 -0.71 4.84 -3.70
CA GLY A 95 0.32 4.18 -4.46
C GLY A 95 0.85 5.03 -5.62
N PHE A 96 2.16 4.99 -5.87
CA PHE A 96 2.79 5.54 -7.06
C PHE A 96 2.79 4.53 -8.21
N ASP A 97 2.55 5.05 -9.42
CA ASP A 97 2.80 4.31 -10.63
C ASP A 97 4.31 4.01 -10.82
N PHE A 98 4.64 3.00 -11.63
CA PHE A 98 5.99 2.66 -12.06
C PHE A 98 6.79 3.86 -12.59
N SER A 99 6.11 4.78 -13.27
CA SER A 99 6.75 5.96 -13.86
C SER A 99 6.96 7.11 -12.87
N GLY A 100 6.41 7.03 -11.65
CA GLY A 100 6.44 8.11 -10.65
C GLY A 100 5.56 9.32 -10.97
N ASN A 101 4.95 9.35 -12.16
CA ASN A 101 4.18 10.50 -12.64
C ASN A 101 2.71 10.46 -12.20
N ILE A 102 2.16 9.27 -12.00
CA ILE A 102 0.76 9.09 -11.63
C ILE A 102 0.71 8.59 -10.20
N ILE A 103 -0.18 9.17 -9.42
CA ILE A 103 -0.53 8.67 -8.10
C ILE A 103 -1.95 8.17 -8.11
N MET A 104 -2.18 7.14 -7.32
CA MET A 104 -3.50 6.61 -7.02
C MET A 104 -3.74 6.71 -5.53
N PHE A 105 -4.96 7.03 -5.14
CA PHE A 105 -5.42 6.78 -3.79
C PHE A 105 -6.88 6.35 -3.75
N SER A 106 -7.22 5.53 -2.78
CA SER A 106 -8.60 5.10 -2.54
C SER A 106 -9.20 5.84 -1.35
N THR A 107 -10.47 6.22 -1.45
CA THR A 107 -11.22 6.80 -0.34
C THR A 107 -12.04 5.75 0.38
N ASP A 108 -12.21 5.94 1.69
CA ASP A 108 -13.05 5.06 2.49
C ASP A 108 -14.54 5.31 2.22
N LYS A 109 -15.35 4.27 2.45
CA LYS A 109 -16.81 4.40 2.46
C LYS A 109 -17.24 4.92 3.84
N GLN A 110 -17.57 6.20 3.93
CA GLN A 110 -18.12 6.83 5.14
C GLN A 110 -19.61 7.17 4.93
N MET A 111 -20.34 7.45 6.02
CA MET A 111 -21.77 7.77 5.95
C MET A 111 -22.01 8.97 5.01
N GLY A 112 -22.61 8.71 3.84
CA GLY A 112 -22.91 9.74 2.83
C GLY A 112 -21.92 9.84 1.66
N TYR A 113 -20.75 9.19 1.73
CA TYR A 113 -19.74 9.22 0.68
C TYR A 113 -19.46 7.83 0.11
N GLN A 114 -19.42 7.73 -1.23
CA GLN A 114 -19.05 6.50 -1.91
C GLN A 114 -17.54 6.28 -1.87
N CYS A 115 -17.12 5.02 -2.01
CA CYS A 115 -15.72 4.68 -2.18
C CYS A 115 -15.31 4.99 -3.63
N PHE A 116 -14.23 5.76 -3.78
CA PHE A 116 -13.68 6.12 -5.07
C PHE A 116 -12.21 5.73 -5.12
N LEU A 117 -11.78 5.25 -6.28
CA LEU A 117 -10.38 5.16 -6.64
C LEU A 117 -10.03 6.36 -7.51
N ASN A 118 -9.18 7.24 -7.00
CA ASN A 118 -8.82 8.48 -7.67
C ASN A 118 -7.41 8.38 -8.22
N PHE A 119 -7.22 8.93 -9.41
CA PHE A 119 -5.93 9.01 -10.08
C PHE A 119 -5.60 10.47 -10.38
N PHE A 120 -4.36 10.85 -10.06
CA PHE A 120 -3.83 12.19 -10.31
C PHE A 120 -2.54 12.08 -11.10
N ASP A 121 -2.38 12.95 -12.10
CA ASP A 121 -1.12 13.13 -12.81
C ASP A 121 -0.33 14.26 -12.15
N LEU A 122 0.84 13.94 -11.62
CA LEU A 122 1.73 14.89 -10.96
C LEU A 122 2.36 15.89 -11.94
N ARG A 123 2.34 15.60 -13.24
CA ARG A 123 2.91 16.47 -14.29
C ARG A 123 1.99 17.63 -14.64
N ASP A 124 0.72 17.55 -14.27
CA ASP A 124 -0.28 18.59 -14.53
C ASP A 124 -0.55 19.38 -13.25
N PRO A 125 0.07 20.57 -13.07
CA PRO A 125 -0.10 21.35 -11.86
C PRO A 125 -1.53 21.86 -11.68
N GLN A 126 -2.32 21.93 -12.76
CA GLN A 126 -3.72 22.37 -12.68
C GLN A 126 -4.57 21.34 -11.93
N GLN A 127 -4.34 20.05 -12.14
CA GLN A 127 -5.07 18.99 -11.43
C GLN A 127 -4.82 19.03 -9.92
N ILE A 128 -3.58 19.31 -9.52
CA ILE A 128 -3.21 19.44 -8.11
C ILE A 128 -3.80 20.73 -7.52
N GLY A 129 -3.69 21.85 -8.25
CA GLY A 129 -4.19 23.15 -7.80
C GLY A 129 -5.71 23.20 -7.64
N ASP A 130 -6.43 22.63 -8.62
CA ASP A 130 -7.89 22.57 -8.62
C ASP A 130 -8.44 21.35 -7.85
N ASN A 131 -7.55 20.46 -7.40
CA ASN A 131 -7.87 19.24 -6.67
C ASN A 131 -8.88 18.35 -7.44
N GLN A 132 -8.69 18.27 -8.76
CA GLN A 132 -9.52 17.47 -9.66
C GLN A 132 -8.70 16.28 -10.21
N PRO A 133 -9.04 15.04 -9.85
CA PRO A 133 -8.43 13.86 -10.45
C PRO A 133 -8.77 13.77 -11.94
N TYR A 134 -7.84 13.29 -12.76
CA TYR A 134 -8.13 13.05 -14.18
C TYR A 134 -9.05 11.83 -14.38
N LEU A 135 -9.01 10.87 -13.46
CA LEU A 135 -9.86 9.68 -13.47
C LEU A 135 -10.35 9.37 -12.05
N THR A 136 -11.66 9.15 -11.93
CA THR A 136 -12.31 8.72 -10.70
C THR A 136 -13.16 7.50 -10.99
N VAL A 137 -12.86 6.39 -10.32
CA VAL A 137 -13.57 5.13 -10.48
C VAL A 137 -14.48 4.90 -9.28
N PRO A 138 -15.81 4.96 -9.44
CA PRO A 138 -16.74 4.66 -8.36
C PRO A 138 -16.74 3.15 -8.06
N CYS A 139 -16.44 2.79 -6.81
CA CYS A 139 -16.52 1.43 -6.32
C CYS A 139 -17.78 1.28 -5.45
N SER A 140 -18.91 1.04 -6.11
CA SER A 140 -20.24 1.00 -5.48
C SER A 140 -20.50 -0.24 -4.64
N ASP A 141 -19.95 -1.38 -5.05
CA ASP A 141 -20.35 -2.68 -4.52
C ASP A 141 -19.83 -2.87 -3.10
N HIS A 142 -18.51 -2.84 -2.96
CA HIS A 142 -17.80 -3.10 -1.71
C HIS A 142 -16.62 -2.17 -1.58
N LYS A 143 -16.37 -1.68 -0.35
CA LYS A 143 -15.27 -0.75 -0.08
C LYS A 143 -13.93 -1.41 -0.43
N ILE A 144 -13.05 -0.62 -1.01
CA ILE A 144 -11.65 -1.00 -1.22
C ILE A 144 -10.93 -0.89 0.11
N THR A 145 -10.18 -1.93 0.46
CA THR A 145 -9.41 -1.99 1.70
C THR A 145 -7.92 -1.85 1.43
N SER A 146 -7.44 -2.41 0.33
CA SER A 146 -6.07 -2.27 -0.17
C SER A 146 -6.08 -2.15 -1.70
N ALA A 147 -5.18 -1.37 -2.28
CA ALA A 147 -5.01 -1.26 -3.72
C ALA A 147 -3.52 -1.06 -4.05
N VAL A 148 -3.09 -1.69 -5.13
CA VAL A 148 -1.70 -1.66 -5.61
C VAL A 148 -1.65 -1.53 -7.12
N TRP A 149 -0.58 -0.93 -7.63
CA TRP A 149 -0.34 -0.85 -9.06
C TRP A 149 0.10 -2.20 -9.62
N GLY A 150 -0.43 -2.53 -10.79
CA GLY A 150 0.05 -3.63 -11.60
C GLY A 150 1.31 -3.26 -12.39
N PRO A 151 1.89 -4.23 -13.11
CA PRO A 151 3.03 -4.01 -14.00
C PRO A 151 2.75 -2.90 -15.02
N LEU A 152 3.78 -2.10 -15.30
CA LEU A 152 3.79 -1.04 -16.31
C LEU A 152 2.76 0.08 -16.11
N GLY A 153 2.06 0.14 -14.98
CA GLY A 153 1.09 1.20 -14.72
C GLY A 153 -0.21 1.10 -15.50
N GLU A 154 -0.47 -0.03 -16.17
CA GLU A 154 -1.63 -0.16 -17.04
C GLU A 154 -2.92 -0.41 -16.27
N PHE A 155 -2.81 -1.03 -15.09
CA PHE A 155 -3.93 -1.40 -14.26
C PHE A 155 -3.59 -1.35 -12.78
N VAL A 156 -4.62 -1.35 -11.96
CA VAL A 156 -4.58 -1.41 -10.51
C VAL A 156 -5.28 -2.66 -10.05
N ILE A 157 -4.72 -3.33 -9.06
CA ILE A 157 -5.36 -4.44 -8.35
C ILE A 157 -5.90 -3.90 -7.03
N ALA A 158 -7.20 -4.04 -6.81
CA ALA A 158 -7.85 -3.65 -5.56
C ALA A 158 -8.47 -4.85 -4.86
N GLY A 159 -8.25 -4.91 -3.55
CA GLY A 159 -8.86 -5.85 -2.63
C GLY A 159 -10.08 -5.24 -1.97
N HIS A 160 -11.14 -6.03 -1.89
CA HIS A 160 -12.42 -5.61 -1.33
C HIS A 160 -12.70 -6.25 0.04
N GLU A 161 -13.60 -5.63 0.79
CA GLU A 161 -14.08 -6.13 2.08
C GLU A 161 -14.80 -7.49 2.00
N ASN A 162 -15.35 -7.85 0.84
CA ASN A 162 -16.05 -9.12 0.64
C ASN A 162 -15.12 -10.27 0.21
N GLY A 163 -13.83 -10.03 0.06
CA GLY A 163 -12.86 -11.02 -0.41
C GLY A 163 -12.66 -11.09 -1.92
N GLU A 164 -13.28 -10.17 -2.68
CA GLU A 164 -13.04 -10.03 -4.12
C GLU A 164 -11.75 -9.24 -4.39
N ILE A 165 -11.07 -9.63 -5.47
CA ILE A 165 -9.91 -8.95 -6.03
C ILE A 165 -10.31 -8.52 -7.43
N ASN A 166 -10.27 -7.21 -7.67
CA ASN A 166 -10.65 -6.62 -8.94
C ASN A 166 -9.44 -5.93 -9.57
N GLN A 167 -9.30 -6.08 -10.88
CA GLN A 167 -8.31 -5.39 -11.68
C GLN A 167 -8.98 -4.26 -12.45
N PHE A 168 -8.56 -3.02 -12.23
CA PHE A 168 -9.08 -1.82 -12.87
C PHE A 168 -8.09 -1.29 -13.90
N SER A 169 -8.55 -0.96 -15.10
CA SER A 169 -7.75 -0.23 -16.08
C SER A 169 -7.43 1.17 -15.56
N ALA A 170 -6.16 1.55 -15.52
CA ALA A 170 -5.75 2.89 -15.09
C ALA A 170 -6.10 3.99 -16.11
N LYS A 171 -6.44 3.59 -17.35
CA LYS A 171 -6.81 4.49 -18.45
C LYS A 171 -8.31 4.78 -18.49
N SER A 172 -9.13 3.73 -18.41
CA SER A 172 -10.59 3.83 -18.54
C SER A 172 -11.34 3.72 -17.21
N GLY A 173 -10.72 3.16 -16.18
CA GLY A 173 -11.38 2.87 -14.90
C GLY A 173 -12.29 1.64 -14.92
N GLU A 174 -12.37 0.93 -16.05
CA GLU A 174 -13.20 -0.26 -16.18
C GLU A 174 -12.58 -1.46 -15.46
N ILE A 175 -13.43 -2.34 -14.94
CA ILE A 175 -13.00 -3.61 -14.36
C ILE A 175 -12.60 -4.55 -15.50
N LEU A 176 -11.31 -4.85 -15.60
CA LEU A 176 -10.76 -5.79 -16.57
C LEU A 176 -11.03 -7.23 -16.15
N LYS A 177 -10.78 -7.53 -14.87
CA LYS A 177 -10.90 -8.87 -14.29
C LYS A 177 -11.39 -8.81 -12.86
N LYS A 178 -12.08 -9.88 -12.46
CA LYS A 178 -12.66 -10.05 -11.12
C LYS A 178 -12.45 -11.49 -10.67
N ALA A 179 -11.87 -11.66 -9.49
CA ALA A 179 -11.66 -12.94 -8.85
C ALA A 179 -12.24 -12.93 -7.44
N LYS A 180 -12.92 -14.00 -7.02
CA LYS A 180 -13.46 -14.13 -5.67
C LYS A 180 -12.84 -15.32 -4.97
N GLU A 181 -11.70 -15.07 -4.35
CA GLU A 181 -10.82 -16.11 -3.82
C GLU A 181 -10.79 -16.14 -2.30
N HIS A 182 -11.15 -15.02 -1.66
CA HIS A 182 -11.30 -14.93 -0.21
C HIS A 182 -12.76 -14.95 0.21
N THR A 183 -13.00 -15.47 1.41
CA THR A 183 -14.35 -15.53 2.01
C THR A 183 -14.64 -14.37 2.95
N LYS A 184 -13.59 -13.67 3.38
CA LYS A 184 -13.64 -12.50 4.27
C LYS A 184 -12.82 -11.35 3.68
N GLN A 185 -12.88 -10.22 4.37
CA GLN A 185 -12.14 -9.00 4.06
C GLN A 185 -10.65 -9.26 3.85
N ILE A 186 -10.17 -8.72 2.72
CA ILE A 186 -8.74 -8.55 2.43
C ILE A 186 -8.26 -7.36 3.25
N ASN A 187 -7.20 -7.54 4.02
CA ASN A 187 -6.62 -6.51 4.87
C ASN A 187 -5.47 -5.79 4.18
N ASP A 188 -4.66 -6.51 3.40
CA ASP A 188 -3.51 -5.96 2.70
C ASP A 188 -3.28 -6.70 1.38
N ILE A 189 -2.70 -5.98 0.42
CA ILE A 189 -2.22 -6.52 -0.85
C ILE A 189 -0.87 -5.89 -1.09
N GLN A 190 0.14 -6.70 -1.40
CA GLN A 190 1.47 -6.23 -1.78
C GLN A 190 1.98 -6.93 -3.02
N THR A 191 2.66 -6.19 -3.88
CA THR A 191 3.26 -6.70 -5.11
C THR A 191 4.68 -7.20 -4.86
N SER A 192 5.14 -8.09 -5.74
CA SER A 192 6.55 -8.44 -5.86
C SER A 192 7.34 -7.27 -6.49
N VAL A 193 8.66 -7.28 -6.33
CA VAL A 193 9.54 -6.21 -6.85
C VAL A 193 9.52 -6.13 -8.38
N ASP A 194 9.29 -7.26 -9.04
CA ASP A 194 9.14 -7.38 -10.50
C ASP A 194 7.70 -7.10 -10.99
N LEU A 195 6.76 -6.89 -10.07
CA LEU A 195 5.33 -6.68 -10.32
C LEU A 195 4.62 -7.84 -11.03
N THR A 196 5.24 -9.01 -11.16
CA THR A 196 4.62 -10.18 -11.83
C THR A 196 3.64 -10.90 -10.93
N MET A 197 3.80 -10.77 -9.62
CA MET A 197 2.96 -11.42 -8.63
C MET A 197 2.51 -10.42 -7.58
N PHE A 198 1.45 -10.80 -6.88
CA PHE A 198 1.03 -10.11 -5.68
C PHE A 198 0.52 -11.10 -4.65
N ILE A 199 0.66 -10.72 -3.39
CA ILE A 199 0.15 -11.48 -2.25
C ILE A 199 -1.00 -10.71 -1.62
N SER A 200 -2.07 -11.42 -1.30
CA SER A 200 -3.17 -10.90 -0.48
C SER A 200 -3.10 -11.48 0.93
N ALA A 201 -3.48 -10.67 1.90
CA ALA A 201 -3.69 -11.06 3.29
C ALA A 201 -5.17 -10.92 3.64
N SER A 202 -5.78 -11.95 4.22
CA SER A 202 -7.21 -11.92 4.55
C SER A 202 -7.51 -12.41 5.97
N LYS A 203 -8.64 -11.91 6.48
CA LYS A 203 -9.21 -12.32 7.77
C LYS A 203 -9.78 -13.74 7.78
N ASP A 204 -9.77 -14.43 6.63
CA ASP A 204 -10.15 -15.84 6.51
C ASP A 204 -9.03 -16.83 6.89
N ASN A 205 -7.98 -16.32 7.53
CA ASN A 205 -6.80 -17.06 7.97
C ASN A 205 -5.98 -17.62 6.80
N THR A 206 -6.13 -17.02 5.62
CA THR A 206 -5.32 -17.34 4.45
C THR A 206 -4.62 -16.12 3.93
N ALA A 207 -3.45 -16.37 3.36
CA ALA A 207 -2.80 -15.47 2.46
C ALA A 207 -2.57 -16.21 1.14
N LYS A 208 -2.80 -15.53 0.04
CA LYS A 208 -2.80 -16.16 -1.29
C LYS A 208 -1.88 -15.38 -2.22
N LEU A 209 -1.08 -16.13 -2.97
CA LEU A 209 -0.21 -15.60 -4.01
C LEU A 209 -0.92 -15.74 -5.35
N PHE A 210 -0.87 -14.67 -6.13
CA PHE A 210 -1.51 -14.54 -7.43
C PHE A 210 -0.53 -14.03 -8.47
N ASP A 211 -0.77 -14.39 -9.72
CA ASP A 211 -0.17 -13.69 -10.86
C ASP A 211 -0.93 -12.38 -11.10
N SER A 212 -0.20 -11.27 -11.22
CA SER A 212 -0.75 -9.93 -11.36
C SER A 212 -1.49 -9.73 -12.68
N THR A 213 -1.08 -10.46 -13.73
CA THR A 213 -1.64 -10.28 -15.08
C THR A 213 -2.86 -11.15 -15.31
N SER A 214 -2.83 -12.41 -14.88
CA SER A 214 -3.94 -13.35 -15.05
C SER A 214 -5.01 -13.24 -13.97
N LEU A 215 -4.64 -12.81 -12.75
CA LEU A 215 -5.36 -13.03 -11.49
C LEU A 215 -5.49 -14.51 -11.10
N ASP A 216 -4.66 -15.39 -11.67
CA ASP A 216 -4.70 -16.80 -11.33
C ASP A 216 -4.08 -17.04 -9.96
N HIS A 217 -4.77 -17.83 -9.15
CA HIS A 217 -4.30 -18.27 -7.85
C HIS A 217 -3.13 -19.26 -8.02
N ILE A 218 -1.95 -18.88 -7.52
CA ILE A 218 -0.75 -19.72 -7.58
C ILE A 218 -0.66 -20.59 -6.33
N LYS A 219 -0.76 -19.99 -5.14
CA LYS A 219 -0.49 -20.68 -3.88
C LYS A 219 -1.29 -20.12 -2.72
N THR A 220 -1.85 -21.01 -1.90
CA THR A 220 -2.52 -20.65 -0.65
C THR A 220 -1.63 -21.00 0.53
N PHE A 221 -1.43 -20.03 1.41
CA PHE A 221 -0.81 -20.20 2.71
C PHE A 221 -1.90 -20.15 3.77
N LYS A 222 -2.08 -21.27 4.47
CA LYS A 222 -3.10 -21.39 5.52
C LYS A 222 -2.44 -21.20 6.87
N THR A 223 -3.09 -20.40 7.71
CA THR A 223 -2.66 -20.09 9.07
C THR A 223 -3.80 -20.41 10.05
N GLU A 224 -3.48 -20.52 11.34
CA GLU A 224 -4.49 -20.76 12.38
C GLU A 224 -5.23 -19.46 12.78
N ARG A 225 -4.62 -18.31 12.52
CA ARG A 225 -5.09 -16.97 12.92
C ARG A 225 -5.35 -16.10 11.68
N PRO A 226 -6.15 -15.03 11.79
CA PRO A 226 -6.37 -14.13 10.68
C PRO A 226 -5.08 -13.41 10.28
N VAL A 227 -4.89 -13.20 8.97
CA VAL A 227 -3.70 -12.53 8.43
C VAL A 227 -4.01 -11.06 8.22
N ASN A 228 -3.27 -10.18 8.89
CA ASN A 228 -3.47 -8.72 8.79
C ASN A 228 -2.68 -8.07 7.66
N SER A 229 -1.47 -8.55 7.39
CA SER A 229 -0.61 -8.06 6.30
C SER A 229 0.27 -9.20 5.82
N ALA A 230 0.65 -9.13 4.54
CA ALA A 230 1.56 -10.05 3.88
C ALA A 230 2.45 -9.29 2.89
N ALA A 231 3.71 -9.69 2.78
CA ALA A 231 4.67 -9.09 1.88
C ALA A 231 5.65 -10.13 1.35
N ILE A 232 6.02 -10.00 0.07
CA ILE A 232 6.92 -10.89 -0.65
C ILE A 232 8.38 -10.46 -0.41
N SER A 233 9.30 -11.40 -0.18
CA SER A 233 10.73 -11.07 -0.09
C SER A 233 11.39 -11.23 -1.44
N PRO A 234 12.33 -10.34 -1.79
CA PRO A 234 13.13 -10.48 -3.00
C PRO A 234 14.35 -11.42 -2.85
N ILE A 235 14.66 -11.93 -1.64
CA ILE A 235 15.94 -12.63 -1.38
C ILE A 235 15.76 -14.03 -0.79
N MET A 236 14.65 -14.30 -0.08
CA MET A 236 14.48 -15.55 0.67
C MET A 236 13.19 -16.30 0.34
N ASP A 237 13.31 -17.63 0.31
CA ASP A 237 12.26 -18.59 -0.07
C ASP A 237 11.41 -19.11 1.11
N HIS A 238 11.36 -18.40 2.25
CA HIS A 238 10.74 -18.91 3.48
C HIS A 238 9.80 -17.92 4.16
N VAL A 239 8.61 -18.42 4.53
CA VAL A 239 7.60 -17.71 5.32
C VAL A 239 8.17 -17.33 6.70
N ARG A 240 8.07 -16.05 7.09
CA ARG A 240 8.33 -15.61 8.46
C ARG A 240 7.08 -15.02 9.09
N GLU A 241 6.70 -15.57 10.23
CA GLU A 241 5.71 -14.95 11.10
C GLU A 241 6.39 -13.79 11.85
N ALA A 242 5.82 -12.59 11.81
CA ALA A 242 6.24 -11.50 12.68
C ALA A 242 5.33 -11.53 13.93
N PRO A 243 5.84 -11.95 15.10
CA PRO A 243 5.03 -11.98 16.31
C PRO A 243 4.74 -10.55 16.77
N HIS A 244 3.46 -10.21 16.94
CA HIS A 244 3.03 -9.02 17.65
C HIS A 244 2.39 -9.42 18.98
N SER A 245 2.68 -8.69 20.06
CA SER A 245 2.11 -8.93 21.39
C SER A 245 0.71 -8.32 21.48
N GLY A 246 -0.27 -9.07 21.00
CA GLY A 246 -1.71 -8.83 21.04
C GLY A 246 -2.40 -9.94 20.26
N ASP A 247 -3.73 -10.05 20.29
CA ASP A 247 -4.50 -11.12 19.62
C ASP A 247 -4.37 -11.21 18.08
N CYS A 248 -3.36 -10.56 17.49
CA CYS A 248 -3.13 -10.34 16.07
C CYS A 248 -1.70 -10.74 15.68
N VAL A 249 -1.56 -11.55 14.62
CA VAL A 249 -0.25 -11.91 14.05
C VAL A 249 -0.14 -11.25 12.67
N SER A 250 0.95 -10.54 12.42
CA SER A 250 1.32 -10.04 11.09
C SER A 250 2.23 -11.08 10.44
N TYR A 251 1.93 -11.53 9.22
CA TYR A 251 2.68 -12.62 8.59
C TYR A 251 3.43 -12.10 7.38
N THR A 252 4.76 -12.04 7.42
CA THR A 252 5.56 -11.72 6.25
C THR A 252 5.80 -13.01 5.45
N LEU A 253 4.97 -13.22 4.43
CA LEU A 253 5.03 -14.38 3.54
C LEU A 253 5.97 -14.13 2.36
N MET A 254 7.22 -14.51 2.58
CA MET A 254 8.33 -14.33 1.66
C MET A 254 8.50 -15.55 0.74
N TRP A 255 8.52 -15.35 -0.58
CA TRP A 255 8.73 -16.41 -1.59
C TRP A 255 9.39 -15.81 -2.83
N ASP A 256 10.40 -16.45 -3.41
CA ASP A 256 10.76 -16.24 -4.82
C ASP A 256 11.14 -17.56 -5.54
N ILE A 257 11.17 -17.43 -6.85
CA ILE A 257 11.42 -18.38 -7.93
C ILE A 257 12.95 -18.52 -8.09
N PRO A 258 13.47 -19.72 -8.42
CA PRO A 258 14.86 -20.05 -8.13
C PRO A 258 15.86 -19.27 -8.99
N LEU A 259 16.62 -18.35 -8.37
CA LEU A 259 17.97 -17.99 -8.84
C LEU A 259 18.91 -17.82 -7.64
N PRO A 260 20.19 -18.24 -7.78
CA PRO A 260 21.06 -18.46 -6.63
C PRO A 260 21.65 -17.13 -6.17
N PHE A 261 21.54 -16.78 -4.90
CA PHE A 261 22.61 -16.30 -4.01
C PHE A 261 22.00 -15.74 -2.71
N SER A 262 22.70 -16.03 -1.61
CA SER A 262 22.25 -15.97 -0.21
C SER A 262 22.46 -14.62 0.49
N LEU A 263 21.73 -14.45 1.62
CA LEU A 263 21.97 -13.62 2.84
C LEU A 263 21.24 -12.26 2.93
N LEU A 264 20.26 -12.13 3.83
CA LEU A 264 20.40 -11.50 5.18
C LEU A 264 19.04 -11.42 5.90
N SER A 265 19.07 -11.48 7.22
CA SER A 265 17.92 -11.43 8.11
C SER A 265 17.70 -10.04 8.70
N SER A 266 16.47 -9.54 8.70
CA SER A 266 16.04 -8.52 9.65
C SER A 266 14.57 -8.72 10.03
N VAL A 267 14.35 -9.07 11.30
CA VAL A 267 13.06 -9.02 12.00
C VAL A 267 12.93 -7.62 12.55
N ILE A 268 11.83 -6.92 12.29
CA ILE A 268 11.49 -5.68 13.00
C ILE A 268 10.34 -6.01 13.94
N CYS A 269 10.61 -5.94 15.24
CA CYS A 269 9.66 -6.08 16.34
C CYS A 269 8.69 -4.89 16.40
#